data_AF-A0A8X7MI80-F1
#
_entry.id   AF-A0A8X7MI80-F1
#
_cell.length_a   1.000
_cell.length_b   1.000
_cell.length_c   1.000
_cell.angle_alpha   90.00
_cell.angle_beta   90.00
_cell.angle_gamma   90.00
#
_symmetry.space_group_name_H-M   'P 1'
#
loop_
_entity.id
_entity.type
_entity.pdbx_description
1 polymer ?
#
loop_
_entity_poly.entity_id
_entity_poly.type
_entity_poly.pdbx_seq_one_letter_code
_entity_poly.pdbx_strand_id
1 'polypeptide(L)'
;MQAVNVGIPQGSPVSPILYILFVAPLHRLFGPAATDRDLHRVRLINYVDDNLLYVASNNADPNARILRKAYNEAHRWAVANGLRYDAEKKDFIEFVAPRTSSAVAGKIELRDGTVEAVEKMGSFRWLGVHFDAQLRFKQHVGIIAASAKQAAWGMAMLMNTQKGMRVSDSRRLYIACIQSRLTYAAAVWWRGMEREEPGRPHTRRRRGSDGRLQIPPPDADTTKKNPESLANAKRLESAQHAALLRAFPAFRTTSQSSLQVEAACPPMRLVLDHCLDRAALRIAGMDQHNAMRARVTIEASNASAILPSTGTSRATPPPVAFDDSRKAVTRPFSTRLTALARRVPRNIEPATSSMQEGSAGALGNHPQVYIEGRADWKLPGAGQVLERTGDSSSIEIYTDGSQLDDGSRISGAGWVIYQEGQVLERNHQCTGQFCEVFDAEAVALMHGTVRGITLASQLNAKEITVYTDNQSVLQSLRSMSSRSSTQVFAVLSLLLQTYLDGNSDCRVAFRWVRGHTDVPGNEAADHEAKMGAEDGCFQAPGALPA
;
A
#
# COMPACT_ATOMS: atom_id res chain seq x y z
N MET A 1 -54.43 13.26 14.50
CA MET A 1 -53.05 13.79 14.52
C MET A 1 -52.21 12.91 13.62
N GLN A 2 -51.65 13.45 12.52
CA GLN A 2 -50.64 12.72 11.76
C GLN A 2 -49.43 12.49 12.68
N ALA A 3 -48.90 11.27 12.68
CA ALA A 3 -47.66 10.98 13.39
C ALA A 3 -46.57 11.92 12.85
N VAL A 4 -46.09 12.84 13.69
CA VAL A 4 -44.92 13.65 13.36
C VAL A 4 -43.79 12.67 13.11
N ASN A 5 -43.11 12.79 11.97
CA ASN A 5 -41.99 11.94 11.62
C ASN A 5 -40.77 12.35 12.47
N VAL A 6 -40.77 11.94 13.74
CA VAL A 6 -39.71 12.24 14.70
C VAL A 6 -38.58 11.23 14.50
N GLY A 7 -37.78 11.46 13.47
CA GLY A 7 -36.68 10.60 13.11
C GLY A 7 -35.76 11.27 12.10
N ILE A 8 -34.52 10.83 12.06
CA ILE A 8 -33.56 11.30 11.06
C ILE A 8 -33.98 10.72 9.69
N PRO A 9 -34.19 11.54 8.64
CA PRO A 9 -34.69 11.05 7.36
C PRO A 9 -33.68 10.11 6.68
N GLN A 10 -34.18 8.96 6.23
CA GLN A 10 -33.39 8.01 5.43
C GLN A 10 -33.03 8.66 4.08
N GLY A 11 -31.76 8.58 3.70
CA GLY A 11 -31.25 9.20 2.46
C GLY A 11 -30.74 10.63 2.62
N SER A 12 -30.91 11.26 3.79
CA SER A 12 -30.21 12.53 4.06
C SER A 12 -28.72 12.28 4.30
N PRO A 13 -27.82 13.09 3.71
CA PRO A 13 -26.37 12.93 3.86
C PRO A 13 -25.88 13.27 5.28
N VAL A 14 -26.67 14.02 6.06
CA VAL A 14 -26.33 14.41 7.43
C VAL A 14 -26.69 13.30 8.44
N SER A 15 -27.57 12.38 8.06
CA SER A 15 -28.10 11.33 8.92
C SER A 15 -27.04 10.45 9.58
N PRO A 16 -26.03 9.93 8.85
CA PRO A 16 -24.99 9.09 9.46
C PRO A 16 -24.13 9.86 10.47
N ILE A 17 -23.86 11.14 10.20
CA ILE A 17 -23.02 11.99 11.06
C ILE A 17 -23.72 12.22 12.40
N LEU A 18 -25.00 12.59 12.37
CA LEU A 18 -25.79 12.80 13.59
C LEU A 18 -25.92 11.51 14.40
N TYR A 19 -26.11 10.37 13.72
CA TYR A 19 -26.14 9.07 14.39
C TYR A 19 -24.82 8.74 15.09
N ILE A 20 -23.67 9.00 14.45
CA ILE A 20 -22.35 8.79 15.06
C ILE A 20 -22.18 9.66 16.31
N LEU A 21 -22.58 10.93 16.25
CA LEU A 21 -22.53 11.84 17.41
C LEU A 21 -23.45 11.37 18.55
N PHE A 22 -24.62 10.86 18.22
CA PHE A 22 -25.56 10.30 19.18
C PHE A 22 -25.01 9.04 19.89
N VAL A 23 -24.31 8.17 19.17
CA VAL A 23 -23.70 6.94 19.73
C VAL A 23 -22.35 7.20 20.41
N ALA A 24 -21.72 8.36 20.22
CA ALA A 24 -20.42 8.68 20.81
C ALA A 24 -20.32 8.49 22.34
N PRO A 25 -21.35 8.79 23.17
CA PRO A 25 -21.31 8.51 24.61
C PRO A 25 -21.19 7.02 24.94
N LEU A 26 -21.77 6.13 24.13
CA LEU A 26 -21.66 4.68 24.30
C LEU A 26 -20.19 4.22 24.21
N HIS A 27 -19.42 4.82 23.28
CA HIS A 27 -17.99 4.51 23.15
C HIS A 27 -17.18 4.89 24.38
N ARG A 28 -17.62 5.87 25.19
CA ARG A 28 -16.92 6.27 26.42
C ARG A 28 -17.08 5.26 27.55
N LEU A 29 -18.07 4.35 27.47
CA LEU A 29 -18.26 3.28 28.45
C LEU A 29 -17.19 2.18 28.34
N PHE A 30 -16.50 2.09 27.20
CA PHE A 30 -15.56 1.01 26.90
C PHE A 30 -14.16 1.55 26.59
N GLY A 31 -13.17 0.69 26.75
CA GLY A 31 -11.79 1.00 26.41
C GLY A 31 -11.12 1.99 27.37
N PRO A 32 -10.11 2.75 26.91
CA PRO A 32 -9.26 3.54 27.80
C PRO A 32 -9.98 4.59 28.65
N ALA A 33 -11.16 5.04 28.21
CA ALA A 33 -11.98 6.02 28.92
C ALA A 33 -12.87 5.38 30.01
N ALA A 34 -13.00 4.05 30.02
CA ALA A 34 -13.85 3.35 30.98
C ALA A 34 -13.26 3.42 32.39
N THR A 35 -14.10 3.74 33.38
CA THR A 35 -13.75 3.75 34.80
C THR A 35 -13.64 2.34 35.39
N ASP A 36 -14.40 1.39 34.84
CA ASP A 36 -14.42 0.00 35.29
C ASP A 36 -13.27 -0.81 34.66
N ARG A 37 -12.52 -1.55 35.50
CA ARG A 37 -11.36 -2.35 35.10
C ARG A 37 -11.70 -3.44 34.07
N ASP A 38 -12.88 -4.05 34.14
CA ASP A 38 -13.30 -5.06 33.18
C ASP A 38 -13.69 -4.43 31.84
N LEU A 39 -14.45 -3.32 31.88
CA LEU A 39 -14.90 -2.61 30.67
C LEU A 39 -13.75 -1.91 29.95
N HIS A 40 -12.70 -1.55 30.68
CA HIS A 40 -11.45 -1.05 30.12
C HIS A 40 -10.82 -2.03 29.12
N ARG A 41 -11.03 -3.33 29.29
CA ARG A 41 -10.51 -4.39 28.41
C ARG A 41 -11.39 -4.65 27.19
N VAL A 42 -12.62 -4.14 27.20
CA VAL A 42 -13.58 -4.31 26.10
C VAL A 42 -13.35 -3.25 25.04
N ARG A 43 -13.60 -3.61 23.80
CA ARG A 43 -13.59 -2.70 22.67
C ARG A 43 -14.92 -2.79 21.93
N LEU A 44 -15.41 -1.63 21.54
CA LEU A 44 -16.61 -1.44 20.75
C LEU A 44 -16.20 -0.89 19.38
N ILE A 45 -16.52 -1.64 18.32
CA ILE A 45 -16.40 -1.19 16.93
C ILE A 45 -17.80 -1.01 16.39
N ASN A 46 -18.10 0.21 15.93
CA ASN A 46 -19.40 0.54 15.37
C ASN A 46 -19.25 0.94 13.91
N TYR A 47 -20.12 0.40 13.08
CA TYR A 47 -20.32 0.82 11.70
C TYR A 47 -21.80 1.12 11.52
N VAL A 48 -22.18 2.38 11.76
CA VAL A 48 -23.58 2.80 11.82
C VAL A 48 -24.34 1.89 12.80
N ASP A 49 -25.31 1.10 12.34
CA ASP A 49 -26.17 0.23 13.12
C ASP A 49 -25.48 -1.09 13.56
N ASP A 50 -24.40 -1.49 12.87
CA ASP A 50 -23.64 -2.69 13.21
C ASP A 50 -22.68 -2.42 14.37
N ASN A 51 -22.94 -3.03 15.53
CA ASN A 51 -22.13 -2.92 16.74
C ASN A 51 -21.37 -4.24 16.99
N LEU A 52 -20.06 -4.16 17.22
CA LEU A 52 -19.21 -5.31 17.55
C LEU A 52 -18.49 -5.06 18.88
N LEU A 53 -18.83 -5.88 19.87
CA LEU A 53 -18.11 -5.97 21.15
C LEU A 53 -17.14 -7.13 21.10
N TYR A 54 -15.88 -6.90 21.45
CA TYR A 54 -14.91 -7.98 21.59
C TYR A 54 -13.98 -7.77 22.78
N VAL A 55 -13.45 -8.88 23.27
CA VAL A 55 -12.44 -8.97 24.32
C VAL A 55 -11.47 -10.10 23.95
N ALA A 56 -10.20 -9.94 24.33
CA ALA A 56 -9.17 -10.94 24.11
C ALA A 56 -8.43 -11.25 25.41
N SER A 57 -8.25 -12.54 25.69
CA SER A 57 -7.37 -13.02 26.77
C SER A 57 -7.02 -14.49 26.55
N ASN A 58 -6.12 -15.02 27.37
CA ASN A 58 -5.68 -16.42 27.29
C ASN A 58 -6.72 -17.41 27.86
N ASN A 59 -7.82 -16.92 28.44
CA ASN A 59 -8.85 -17.77 29.02
C ASN A 59 -10.25 -17.29 28.57
N ALA A 60 -11.05 -18.22 28.09
CA ALA A 60 -12.38 -17.96 27.58
C ALA A 60 -13.40 -17.62 28.69
N ASP A 61 -13.25 -18.18 29.90
CA ASP A 61 -14.20 -17.97 31.00
C ASP A 61 -14.26 -16.49 31.45
N PRO A 62 -13.12 -15.82 31.73
CA PRO A 62 -13.11 -14.38 31.98
C PRO A 62 -13.67 -13.56 30.82
N ASN A 63 -13.41 -13.98 29.57
CA ASN A 63 -13.88 -13.26 28.39
C ASN A 63 -15.40 -13.26 28.30
N ALA A 64 -16.04 -14.42 28.49
CA ALA A 64 -17.50 -14.54 28.49
C ALA A 64 -18.13 -13.69 29.61
N ARG A 65 -17.53 -13.70 30.82
CA ARG A 65 -18.00 -12.87 31.94
C ARG A 65 -17.90 -11.37 31.63
N ILE A 66 -16.77 -10.94 31.07
CA ILE A 66 -16.53 -9.53 30.72
C ILE A 66 -17.47 -9.09 29.60
N LEU A 67 -17.67 -9.91 28.56
CA LEU A 67 -18.61 -9.62 27.48
C LEU A 67 -20.05 -9.49 27.99
N ARG A 68 -20.49 -10.39 28.88
CA ARG A 68 -21.81 -10.30 29.50
C ARG A 68 -21.99 -8.99 30.26
N LYS A 69 -20.99 -8.59 31.04
CA LYS A 69 -21.00 -7.30 31.78
C LYS A 69 -21.05 -6.12 30.81
N ALA A 70 -20.24 -6.13 29.76
CA ALA A 70 -20.21 -5.07 28.76
C ALA A 70 -21.51 -4.94 27.98
N TYR A 71 -22.10 -6.07 27.58
CA TYR A 71 -23.42 -6.10 26.95
C TYR A 71 -24.48 -5.50 27.86
N ASN A 72 -24.48 -5.83 29.15
CA ASN A 72 -25.45 -5.31 30.11
C ASN A 72 -25.37 -3.78 30.24
N GLU A 73 -24.17 -3.20 30.27
CA GLU A 73 -24.02 -1.73 30.30
C GLU A 73 -24.41 -1.09 28.96
N ALA A 74 -24.03 -1.68 27.83
CA ALA A 74 -24.46 -1.21 26.51
C ALA A 74 -26.00 -1.23 26.38
N HIS A 75 -26.63 -2.31 26.84
CA HIS A 75 -28.08 -2.48 26.83
C HIS A 75 -28.77 -1.46 27.73
N ARG A 76 -28.26 -1.21 28.94
CA ARG A 76 -28.80 -0.15 29.82
C ARG A 76 -28.71 1.22 29.18
N TRP A 77 -27.57 1.56 28.57
CA TRP A 77 -27.40 2.81 27.85
C TRP A 77 -28.36 2.91 26.66
N ALA A 78 -28.49 1.85 25.86
CA ALA A 78 -29.39 1.81 24.71
C ALA A 78 -30.84 2.07 25.14
N VAL A 79 -31.35 1.35 26.14
CA VAL A 79 -32.71 1.53 26.67
C VAL A 79 -32.92 2.94 27.21
N ALA A 80 -31.96 3.49 27.95
CA ALA A 80 -32.03 4.87 28.46
C ALA A 80 -32.09 5.93 27.36
N ASN A 81 -31.55 5.63 26.17
CA ASN A 81 -31.54 6.52 25.00
C ASN A 81 -32.62 6.14 23.96
N GLY A 82 -33.58 5.27 24.31
CA GLY A 82 -34.68 4.89 23.41
C GLY A 82 -34.27 3.94 22.27
N LEU A 83 -33.10 3.33 22.34
CA LEU A 83 -32.63 2.30 21.39
C LEU A 83 -32.97 0.90 21.89
N ARG A 84 -33.14 -0.03 20.94
CA ARG A 84 -33.37 -1.45 21.22
C ARG A 84 -32.47 -2.30 20.33
N TYR A 85 -31.80 -3.27 20.93
CA TYR A 85 -31.07 -4.30 20.18
C TYR A 85 -32.05 -5.37 19.69
N ASP A 86 -31.92 -5.72 18.42
CA ASP A 86 -32.67 -6.82 17.81
C ASP A 86 -32.12 -8.15 18.33
N ALA A 87 -32.98 -8.99 18.92
CA ALA A 87 -32.56 -10.25 19.51
C ALA A 87 -32.21 -11.31 18.46
N GLU A 88 -32.84 -11.27 17.27
CA GLU A 88 -32.63 -12.25 16.20
C GLU A 88 -31.33 -12.00 15.42
N LYS A 89 -30.81 -10.77 15.47
CA LYS A 89 -29.57 -10.37 14.77
C LYS A 89 -28.32 -10.44 15.64
N LYS A 90 -28.43 -10.94 16.87
CA LYS A 90 -27.28 -11.12 17.76
C LYS A 90 -26.59 -12.43 17.41
N ASP A 91 -25.33 -12.32 17.02
CA ASP A 91 -24.45 -13.45 16.84
C ASP A 91 -23.30 -13.40 17.83
N PHE A 92 -22.84 -14.58 18.24
CA PHE A 92 -21.68 -14.74 19.10
C PHE A 92 -20.69 -15.73 18.47
N ILE A 93 -19.41 -15.37 18.45
CA ILE A 93 -18.36 -16.26 17.98
C ILE A 93 -17.16 -16.21 18.92
N GLU A 94 -16.67 -17.39 19.29
CA GLU A 94 -15.44 -17.55 20.06
C GLU A 94 -14.31 -17.95 19.09
N PHE A 95 -13.27 -17.11 19.01
CA PHE A 95 -12.08 -17.42 18.23
C PHE A 95 -11.10 -18.22 19.11
N VAL A 96 -10.94 -19.51 18.80
CA VAL A 96 -10.09 -20.42 19.57
C VAL A 96 -8.85 -20.79 18.76
N ALA A 97 -7.68 -20.82 19.42
CA ALA A 97 -6.44 -21.24 18.79
C ALA A 97 -6.55 -22.70 18.27
N PRO A 98 -5.91 -23.03 17.13
CA PRO A 98 -5.89 -24.40 16.64
C PRO A 98 -5.31 -25.34 17.69
N ARG A 99 -6.06 -26.41 18.03
CA ARG A 99 -5.76 -27.45 19.04
C ARG A 99 -6.11 -27.13 20.50
N THR A 100 -6.69 -25.97 20.80
CA THR A 100 -7.23 -25.71 22.15
C THR A 100 -8.68 -26.15 22.22
N SER A 101 -8.99 -27.05 23.17
CA SER A 101 -10.36 -27.37 23.56
C SER A 101 -10.83 -26.29 24.53
N SER A 102 -11.67 -25.35 24.07
CA SER A 102 -12.37 -24.47 25.02
C SER A 102 -13.38 -25.30 25.80
N ALA A 103 -13.26 -25.28 27.14
CA ALA A 103 -14.20 -25.93 28.07
C ALA A 103 -15.42 -25.04 28.37
N VAL A 104 -15.41 -23.79 27.89
CA VAL A 104 -16.51 -22.84 28.09
C VAL A 104 -17.61 -23.23 27.13
N ALA A 105 -18.75 -23.63 27.70
CA ALA A 105 -19.96 -23.93 26.97
C ALA A 105 -20.24 -22.76 26.02
N GLY A 106 -20.43 -23.07 24.73
CA GLY A 106 -20.69 -22.10 23.66
C GLY A 106 -22.04 -21.42 23.80
N LYS A 107 -22.32 -20.78 24.93
CA LYS A 107 -23.53 -20.02 25.25
C LYS A 107 -23.16 -18.88 26.19
N ILE A 108 -23.63 -17.67 25.86
CA ILE A 108 -23.59 -16.52 26.75
C ILE A 108 -25.03 -16.16 27.11
N GLU A 109 -25.35 -16.25 28.39
CA GLU A 109 -26.63 -15.77 28.93
C GLU A 109 -26.61 -14.23 29.03
N LEU A 110 -27.47 -13.56 28.28
CA LEU A 110 -27.65 -12.11 28.32
C LEU A 110 -28.97 -11.75 29.00
N ARG A 111 -29.10 -10.47 29.40
CA ARG A 111 -30.27 -9.96 30.13
C ARG A 111 -31.59 -10.10 29.35
N ASP A 112 -31.53 -10.18 28.03
CA ASP A 112 -32.67 -10.23 27.12
C ASP A 112 -32.71 -11.51 26.25
N GLY A 113 -32.01 -12.56 26.68
CA GLY A 113 -32.01 -13.89 26.04
C GLY A 113 -30.64 -14.56 26.09
N THR A 114 -30.60 -15.88 25.85
CA THR A 114 -29.34 -16.62 25.71
C THR A 114 -28.90 -16.59 24.25
N VAL A 115 -27.66 -16.17 23.98
CA VAL A 115 -27.06 -16.23 22.65
C VAL A 115 -26.09 -17.41 22.62
N GLU A 116 -26.34 -18.34 21.71
CA GLU A 116 -25.46 -19.49 21.52
C GLU A 116 -24.30 -19.11 20.60
N ALA A 117 -23.13 -19.65 20.88
CA ALA A 117 -21.98 -19.50 20.01
C ALA A 117 -22.29 -20.20 18.69
N VAL A 118 -21.97 -19.52 17.58
CA VAL A 118 -21.99 -20.14 16.26
C VAL A 118 -21.20 -21.45 16.36
N GLU A 119 -21.85 -22.57 16.01
CA GLU A 119 -21.24 -23.89 16.09
C GLU A 119 -19.85 -23.89 15.45
N LYS A 120 -18.94 -24.75 15.91
CA LYS A 120 -17.55 -24.82 15.39
C LYS A 120 -17.46 -24.98 13.86
N MET A 121 -18.55 -25.34 13.18
CA MET A 121 -18.66 -25.43 11.71
C MET A 121 -19.43 -24.29 11.04
N GLY A 122 -20.09 -23.40 11.78
CA GLY A 122 -20.79 -22.23 11.25
C GLY A 122 -19.88 -21.04 10.94
N SER A 123 -20.45 -20.01 10.30
CA SER A 123 -19.79 -18.72 10.13
C SER A 123 -20.67 -17.56 10.57
N PHE A 124 -20.03 -16.55 11.15
CA PHE A 124 -20.61 -15.28 11.52
C PHE A 124 -20.46 -14.28 10.36
N ARG A 125 -21.55 -13.65 9.93
CA ARG A 125 -21.51 -12.63 8.87
C ARG A 125 -21.39 -11.24 9.50
N TRP A 126 -20.32 -10.53 9.17
CA TRP A 126 -20.13 -9.14 9.59
C TRP A 126 -19.60 -8.30 8.44
N LEU A 127 -20.25 -7.17 8.16
CA LEU A 127 -19.94 -6.28 7.03
C LEU A 127 -19.77 -7.03 5.69
N GLY A 128 -20.60 -8.06 5.48
CA GLY A 128 -20.58 -8.90 4.28
C GLY A 128 -19.48 -9.98 4.22
N VAL A 129 -18.61 -10.08 5.23
CA VAL A 129 -17.57 -11.12 5.33
C VAL A 129 -18.02 -12.22 6.28
N HIS A 130 -17.78 -13.48 5.91
CA HIS A 130 -18.13 -14.64 6.73
C HIS A 130 -16.90 -15.15 7.48
N PHE A 131 -16.90 -14.98 8.80
CA PHE A 131 -15.84 -15.40 9.70
C PHE A 131 -16.18 -16.77 10.30
N ASP A 132 -15.30 -17.76 10.14
CA ASP A 132 -15.38 -19.01 10.90
C ASP A 132 -14.47 -18.95 12.14
N ALA A 133 -14.74 -19.80 13.14
CA ALA A 133 -14.05 -19.78 14.43
C ALA A 133 -12.53 -20.00 14.32
N GLN A 134 -12.05 -20.59 13.21
CA GLN A 134 -10.63 -20.84 12.93
C GLN A 134 -10.04 -19.85 11.91
N LEU A 135 -10.83 -18.88 11.46
CA LEU A 135 -10.48 -17.90 10.42
C LEU A 135 -9.94 -18.54 9.13
N ARG A 136 -10.52 -19.67 8.71
CA ARG A 136 -10.17 -20.39 7.47
C ARG A 136 -10.87 -19.82 6.22
N PHE A 137 -11.97 -19.11 6.42
CA PHE A 137 -12.80 -18.44 5.42
C PHE A 137 -13.37 -19.36 4.33
N LYS A 138 -13.50 -20.67 4.60
CA LYS A 138 -13.97 -21.65 3.61
C LYS A 138 -15.38 -21.34 3.10
N GLN A 139 -16.28 -20.96 4.01
CA GLN A 139 -17.66 -20.59 3.67
C GLN A 139 -17.70 -19.28 2.88
N HIS A 140 -16.94 -18.26 3.32
CA HIS A 140 -16.82 -16.99 2.60
C HIS A 140 -16.38 -17.19 1.15
N VAL A 141 -15.28 -17.94 0.94
CA VAL A 141 -14.75 -18.26 -0.38
C VAL A 141 -15.76 -19.06 -1.22
N GLY A 142 -16.56 -19.92 -0.59
CA GLY A 142 -17.64 -20.63 -1.25
C GLY A 142 -18.75 -19.71 -1.78
N ILE A 143 -19.17 -18.75 -0.96
CA ILE A 143 -20.22 -17.78 -1.32
C ILE A 143 -19.75 -16.86 -2.46
N ILE A 144 -18.54 -16.29 -2.37
CA ILE A 144 -18.01 -15.42 -3.42
C ILE A 144 -17.80 -16.19 -4.73
N ALA A 145 -17.34 -17.45 -4.67
CA ALA A 145 -17.18 -18.30 -5.85
C ALA A 145 -18.52 -18.62 -6.51
N ALA A 146 -19.57 -18.89 -5.71
CA ALA A 146 -20.91 -19.13 -6.21
C ALA A 146 -21.51 -17.86 -6.86
N SER A 147 -21.38 -16.72 -6.19
CA SER A 147 -21.84 -15.42 -6.71
C SER A 147 -21.14 -15.06 -8.03
N ALA A 148 -19.84 -15.29 -8.13
CA ALA A 148 -19.08 -15.08 -9.36
C ALA A 148 -19.53 -16.02 -10.50
N LYS A 149 -19.79 -17.29 -10.19
CA LYS A 149 -20.34 -18.25 -11.17
C LYS A 149 -21.73 -17.83 -11.65
N GLN A 150 -22.58 -17.32 -10.75
CA GLN A 150 -23.89 -16.79 -11.10
C GLN A 150 -23.77 -15.59 -12.05
N ALA A 151 -22.87 -14.64 -11.74
CA ALA A 151 -22.60 -13.50 -12.62
C ALA A 151 -22.06 -13.95 -14.00
N ALA A 152 -21.26 -15.01 -14.05
CA ALA A 152 -20.74 -15.56 -15.30
C ALA A 152 -21.83 -16.10 -16.23
N TRP A 153 -22.96 -16.59 -15.71
CA TRP A 153 -24.09 -17.00 -16.55
C TRP A 153 -24.67 -15.84 -17.35
N GLY A 154 -24.69 -14.63 -16.78
CA GLY A 154 -25.11 -13.43 -17.52
C GLY A 154 -24.20 -13.13 -18.72
N MET A 155 -22.90 -13.42 -18.63
CA MET A 155 -21.97 -13.21 -19.76
C MET A 155 -22.19 -14.16 -20.92
N ALA A 156 -22.64 -15.39 -20.65
CA ALA A 156 -22.91 -16.36 -21.69
C ALA A 156 -24.01 -15.91 -22.67
N MET A 157 -24.86 -14.95 -22.26
CA MET A 157 -25.87 -14.34 -23.13
C MET A 157 -25.28 -13.30 -24.10
N LEU A 158 -24.09 -12.78 -23.81
CA LEU A 158 -23.49 -11.66 -24.55
C LEU A 158 -22.41 -12.11 -25.54
N MET A 159 -21.89 -13.34 -25.38
CA MET A 159 -20.79 -13.90 -26.15
C MET A 159 -21.07 -15.35 -26.51
N ASN A 160 -20.89 -15.70 -27.78
CA ASN A 160 -20.76 -17.08 -28.23
C ASN A 160 -19.71 -17.19 -29.35
N THR A 161 -19.45 -18.40 -29.84
CA THR A 161 -18.41 -18.67 -30.87
C THR A 161 -18.73 -18.12 -32.26
N GLN A 162 -19.96 -17.69 -32.51
CA GLN A 162 -20.40 -17.16 -33.80
C GLN A 162 -20.67 -15.64 -33.77
N LYS A 163 -21.11 -15.10 -32.64
CA LYS A 163 -21.51 -13.70 -32.45
C LYS A 163 -21.18 -13.24 -31.02
N GLY A 164 -20.74 -12.00 -30.87
CA GLY A 164 -20.44 -11.42 -29.57
C GLY A 164 -19.84 -10.02 -29.65
N MET A 165 -19.59 -9.44 -28.48
CA MET A 165 -18.84 -8.20 -28.34
C MET A 165 -17.33 -8.39 -28.58
N ARG A 166 -16.60 -7.27 -28.64
CA ARG A 166 -15.14 -7.29 -28.75
C ARG A 166 -14.53 -7.96 -27.52
N VAL A 167 -13.46 -8.73 -27.73
CA VAL A 167 -12.72 -9.44 -26.67
C VAL A 167 -12.26 -8.48 -25.57
N SER A 168 -11.83 -7.27 -25.93
CA SER A 168 -11.45 -6.21 -25.00
C SER A 168 -12.59 -5.79 -24.07
N ASP A 169 -13.82 -5.68 -24.60
CA ASP A 169 -15.00 -5.28 -23.84
C ASP A 169 -15.52 -6.42 -22.97
N SER A 170 -15.48 -7.66 -23.47
CA SER A 170 -15.77 -8.85 -22.66
C SER A 170 -14.81 -8.97 -21.48
N ARG A 171 -13.51 -8.75 -21.71
CA ARG A 171 -12.50 -8.72 -20.64
C ARG A 171 -12.79 -7.61 -19.61
N ARG A 172 -13.17 -6.42 -20.06
CA ARG A 172 -13.58 -5.33 -19.15
C ARG A 172 -14.77 -5.74 -18.28
N LEU A 173 -15.78 -6.37 -18.87
CA LEU A 173 -16.93 -6.89 -18.14
C LEU A 173 -16.52 -7.99 -17.16
N TYR A 174 -15.63 -8.90 -17.55
CA TYR A 174 -15.07 -9.93 -16.68
C TYR A 174 -14.42 -9.32 -15.44
N ILE A 175 -13.54 -8.34 -15.63
CA ILE A 175 -12.84 -7.67 -14.53
C ILE A 175 -13.85 -6.93 -13.63
N ALA A 176 -14.76 -6.17 -14.23
CA ALA A 176 -15.71 -5.33 -13.50
C ALA A 176 -16.76 -6.13 -12.71
N CYS A 177 -17.28 -7.22 -13.29
CA CYS A 177 -18.39 -7.96 -12.70
C CYS A 177 -17.97 -9.25 -12.00
N ILE A 178 -16.98 -9.99 -12.52
CA ILE A 178 -16.65 -11.32 -11.98
C ILE A 178 -15.42 -11.25 -11.09
N GLN A 179 -14.33 -10.66 -11.56
CA GLN A 179 -13.11 -10.54 -10.76
C GLN A 179 -13.34 -9.73 -9.49
N SER A 180 -14.14 -8.66 -9.56
CA SER A 180 -14.54 -7.87 -8.38
C SER A 180 -15.26 -8.69 -7.30
N ARG A 181 -16.09 -9.68 -7.69
CA ARG A 181 -16.75 -10.61 -6.78
C ARG A 181 -15.77 -11.64 -6.22
N LEU A 182 -14.90 -12.21 -7.06
CA LEU A 182 -13.90 -13.21 -6.66
C LEU A 182 -12.84 -12.65 -5.70
N THR A 183 -12.57 -11.34 -5.77
CA THR A 183 -11.57 -10.65 -4.95
C THR A 183 -12.18 -9.92 -3.75
N TYR A 184 -13.48 -10.09 -3.51
CA TYR A 184 -14.18 -9.43 -2.40
C TYR A 184 -13.49 -9.73 -1.06
N ALA A 185 -13.20 -8.67 -0.31
CA ALA A 185 -12.51 -8.72 0.97
C ALA A 185 -11.18 -9.49 1.00
N ALA A 186 -10.48 -9.64 -0.15
CA ALA A 186 -9.24 -10.42 -0.23
C ALA A 186 -8.20 -10.03 0.83
N ALA A 187 -8.04 -8.73 1.13
CA ALA A 187 -7.14 -8.23 2.16
C ALA A 187 -7.42 -8.75 3.59
N VAL A 188 -8.64 -9.23 3.85
CA VAL A 188 -9.05 -9.77 5.16
C VAL A 188 -8.74 -11.26 5.27
N TRP A 189 -9.10 -12.04 4.25
CA TRP A 189 -9.08 -13.50 4.33
C TRP A 189 -7.85 -14.15 3.67
N TRP A 190 -7.34 -13.60 2.57
CA TRP A 190 -6.18 -14.15 1.85
C TRP A 190 -4.90 -14.01 2.68
N ARG A 191 -4.05 -15.05 2.70
CA ARG A 191 -2.80 -15.06 3.49
C ARG A 191 -1.53 -14.96 2.66
N GLY A 192 -1.66 -14.94 1.34
CA GLY A 192 -0.54 -15.29 0.46
C GLY A 192 -0.21 -16.78 0.57
N MET A 193 0.79 -17.19 -0.20
CA MET A 193 1.26 -18.58 -0.22
C MET A 193 2.18 -18.90 0.97
N GLU A 194 2.70 -17.89 1.67
CA GLU A 194 3.63 -18.01 2.79
C GLU A 194 2.93 -18.00 4.15
N ARG A 195 3.44 -18.81 5.08
CA ARG A 195 3.24 -18.62 6.52
C ARG A 195 4.62 -18.57 7.18
N GLU A 196 5.38 -17.52 6.91
CA GLU A 196 6.52 -17.20 7.77
C GLU A 196 5.99 -16.36 8.94
N GLU A 197 6.20 -16.85 10.17
CA GLU A 197 6.02 -15.97 11.33
C GLU A 197 7.09 -14.89 11.27
N PRO A 198 6.70 -13.61 11.19
CA PRO A 198 7.67 -12.53 11.09
C PRO A 198 8.50 -12.49 12.38
N GLY A 199 9.80 -12.79 12.26
CA GLY A 199 10.74 -12.76 13.38
C GLY A 199 11.38 -14.09 13.77
N ARG A 200 11.15 -15.20 13.04
CA ARG A 200 11.98 -16.41 13.24
C ARG A 200 13.25 -16.29 12.39
N PRO A 201 14.44 -16.05 12.97
CA PRO A 201 15.68 -16.05 12.20
C PRO A 201 15.81 -17.39 11.48
N HIS A 202 16.28 -17.36 10.23
CA HIS A 202 16.53 -18.55 9.42
C HIS A 202 17.47 -19.50 10.18
N THR A 203 16.91 -20.49 10.87
CA THR A 203 17.73 -21.54 11.47
C THR A 203 18.25 -22.42 10.35
N ARG A 204 19.56 -22.30 10.11
CA ARG A 204 20.43 -23.12 9.26
C ARG A 204 20.35 -22.83 7.76
N ARG A 205 21.16 -21.86 7.31
CA ARG A 205 21.81 -21.93 6.00
C ARG A 205 22.61 -23.25 5.96
N ARG A 206 22.16 -24.25 5.20
CA ARG A 206 22.95 -25.47 4.98
C ARG A 206 24.15 -25.09 4.11
N ARG A 207 25.36 -25.18 4.66
CA ARG A 207 26.57 -25.29 3.83
C ARG A 207 26.53 -26.67 3.17
N GLY A 208 26.78 -26.74 1.86
CA GLY A 208 27.10 -28.00 1.21
C GLY A 208 28.41 -28.57 1.79
N SER A 209 28.72 -29.82 1.46
CA SER A 209 30.00 -30.47 1.78
C SER A 209 31.22 -29.65 1.35
N ASP A 210 31.04 -28.76 0.38
CA ASP A 210 32.11 -28.03 -0.30
C ASP A 210 32.30 -26.60 0.25
N GLY A 211 31.66 -26.28 1.39
CA GLY A 211 31.82 -24.98 2.07
C GLY A 211 31.15 -23.78 1.41
N ARG A 212 30.65 -23.92 0.17
CA ARG A 212 29.90 -22.88 -0.56
C ARG A 212 28.46 -22.75 -0.05
N LEU A 213 27.98 -21.50 0.00
CA LEU A 213 26.57 -21.17 0.24
C LEU A 213 25.73 -21.69 -0.92
N GLN A 214 24.81 -22.62 -0.66
CA GLN A 214 23.78 -22.96 -1.63
C GLN A 214 22.74 -21.84 -1.65
N ILE A 215 22.81 -20.99 -2.67
CA ILE A 215 21.73 -20.09 -3.05
C ILE A 215 20.80 -20.92 -3.95
N PRO A 216 19.51 -21.12 -3.60
CA PRO A 216 18.56 -21.77 -4.50
C PRO A 216 18.47 -20.98 -5.81
N PRO A 217 18.29 -21.64 -6.98
CA PRO A 217 18.09 -20.93 -8.23
C PRO A 217 16.89 -19.97 -8.15
N PRO A 218 16.86 -18.88 -8.93
CA PRO A 218 15.80 -17.85 -8.90
C PRO A 218 14.38 -18.43 -9.05
N ASP A 219 14.28 -19.57 -9.74
CA ASP A 219 13.02 -20.24 -10.08
C ASP A 219 12.66 -21.40 -9.14
N ALA A 220 13.44 -21.64 -8.09
CA ALA A 220 13.09 -22.62 -7.08
C ALA A 220 11.91 -22.09 -6.25
N ASP A 221 10.71 -22.59 -6.53
CA ASP A 221 9.49 -22.40 -5.73
C ASP A 221 9.68 -23.01 -4.34
N THR A 222 10.44 -22.32 -3.49
CA THR A 222 10.76 -22.66 -2.10
C THR A 222 9.64 -22.26 -1.15
N THR A 223 8.46 -21.88 -1.69
CA THR A 223 7.33 -21.38 -0.91
C THR A 223 6.80 -22.46 0.05
N LYS A 224 6.83 -22.16 1.36
CA LYS A 224 6.14 -22.98 2.36
C LYS A 224 4.63 -22.81 2.20
N LYS A 225 4.03 -23.72 1.44
CA LYS A 225 2.60 -23.73 1.10
C LYS A 225 1.72 -23.61 2.34
N ASN A 226 0.91 -22.55 2.41
CA ASN A 226 -0.25 -22.51 3.30
C ASN A 226 -1.38 -23.36 2.69
N PRO A 227 -1.65 -24.58 3.21
CA PRO A 227 -2.55 -25.53 2.54
C PRO A 227 -4.00 -25.04 2.49
N GLU A 228 -4.43 -24.27 3.48
CA GLU A 228 -5.79 -23.71 3.53
C GLU A 228 -5.97 -22.58 2.50
N SER A 229 -4.98 -21.69 2.40
CA SER A 229 -5.00 -20.64 1.38
C SER A 229 -4.93 -21.23 -0.02
N LEU A 230 -4.08 -22.24 -0.23
CA LEU A 230 -4.00 -22.95 -1.50
C LEU A 230 -5.34 -23.59 -1.90
N ALA A 231 -6.04 -24.22 -0.95
CA ALA A 231 -7.35 -24.82 -1.21
C ALA A 231 -8.40 -23.76 -1.60
N ASN A 232 -8.40 -22.62 -0.90
CA ASN A 232 -9.27 -21.49 -1.22
C ASN A 232 -8.96 -20.87 -2.59
N ALA A 233 -7.68 -20.67 -2.92
CA ALA A 233 -7.25 -20.18 -4.23
C ALA A 233 -7.69 -21.13 -5.35
N LYS A 234 -7.46 -22.44 -5.21
CA LYS A 234 -7.91 -23.44 -6.20
C LYS A 234 -9.41 -23.40 -6.45
N ARG A 235 -10.21 -23.18 -5.40
CA ARG A 235 -11.66 -23.04 -5.51
C ARG A 235 -12.06 -21.81 -6.33
N LEU A 236 -11.37 -20.69 -6.14
CA LEU A 236 -11.61 -19.47 -6.91
C LEU A 236 -11.04 -19.56 -8.33
N GLU A 237 -9.91 -20.23 -8.55
CA GLU A 237 -9.38 -20.51 -9.89
C GLU A 237 -10.36 -21.35 -10.69
N SER A 238 -10.98 -22.36 -10.06
CA SER A 238 -12.05 -23.14 -10.70
C SER A 238 -13.26 -22.28 -11.09
N ALA A 239 -13.61 -21.29 -10.27
CA ALA A 239 -14.68 -20.34 -10.57
C ALA A 239 -14.28 -19.35 -11.68
N GLN A 240 -13.03 -18.86 -11.67
CA GLN A 240 -12.45 -18.04 -12.72
C GLN A 240 -12.45 -18.79 -14.05
N HIS A 241 -11.97 -20.03 -14.09
CA HIS A 241 -11.94 -20.81 -15.33
C HIS A 241 -13.35 -21.01 -15.92
N ALA A 242 -14.33 -21.37 -15.08
CA ALA A 242 -15.72 -21.46 -15.50
C ALA A 242 -16.28 -20.13 -16.03
N ALA A 243 -15.84 -19.00 -15.48
CA ALA A 243 -16.21 -17.68 -15.96
C ALA A 243 -15.52 -17.29 -17.27
N LEU A 244 -14.23 -17.56 -17.40
CA LEU A 244 -13.47 -17.29 -18.62
C LEU A 244 -14.01 -18.07 -19.81
N LEU A 245 -14.41 -19.34 -19.62
CA LEU A 245 -15.06 -20.15 -20.66
C LEU A 245 -16.39 -19.55 -21.16
N ARG A 246 -17.02 -18.66 -20.40
CA ARG A 246 -18.27 -17.98 -20.77
C ARG A 246 -18.03 -16.58 -21.30
N ALA A 247 -17.05 -15.87 -20.75
CA ALA A 247 -16.67 -14.53 -21.19
C ALA A 247 -15.96 -14.57 -22.56
N PHE A 248 -15.17 -15.61 -22.80
CA PHE A 248 -14.45 -15.81 -24.04
C PHE A 248 -15.04 -17.03 -24.75
N PRO A 249 -15.28 -16.98 -26.07
CA PRO A 249 -15.86 -18.07 -26.84
C PRO A 249 -14.87 -19.24 -27.01
N ALA A 250 -14.51 -19.87 -25.90
CA ALA A 250 -13.57 -20.97 -25.81
C ALA A 250 -14.32 -22.31 -25.67
N PHE A 251 -13.72 -23.39 -26.16
CA PHE A 251 -14.27 -24.72 -25.98
C PHE A 251 -14.18 -25.13 -24.51
N ARG A 252 -15.13 -25.94 -24.03
CA ARG A 252 -15.13 -26.43 -22.64
C ARG A 252 -13.88 -27.24 -22.28
N THR A 253 -13.18 -27.76 -23.27
CA THR A 253 -11.93 -28.53 -23.14
C THR A 253 -10.67 -27.66 -23.12
N THR A 254 -10.78 -26.35 -23.34
CA THR A 254 -9.64 -25.44 -23.32
C THR A 254 -8.96 -25.47 -21.94
N SER A 255 -7.64 -25.63 -21.94
CA SER A 255 -6.88 -25.69 -20.69
C SER A 255 -6.99 -24.38 -19.89
N GLN A 256 -6.97 -24.47 -18.56
CA GLN A 256 -7.02 -23.29 -17.69
C GLN A 256 -5.89 -22.31 -17.99
N SER A 257 -4.65 -22.80 -18.08
CA SER A 257 -3.47 -21.97 -18.27
C SER A 257 -3.48 -21.26 -19.63
N SER A 258 -3.84 -21.97 -20.70
CA SER A 258 -3.96 -21.36 -22.03
C SER A 258 -5.02 -20.26 -22.04
N LEU A 259 -6.18 -20.52 -21.45
CA LEU A 259 -7.26 -19.53 -21.42
C LEU A 259 -6.90 -18.30 -20.59
N GLN A 260 -6.14 -18.45 -19.51
CA GLN A 260 -5.63 -17.34 -18.70
C GLN A 260 -4.67 -16.45 -19.50
N VAL A 261 -3.77 -17.05 -20.29
CA VAL A 261 -2.82 -16.33 -21.16
C VAL A 261 -3.58 -15.58 -22.25
N GLU A 262 -4.42 -16.27 -23.01
CA GLU A 262 -5.19 -15.68 -24.13
C GLU A 262 -6.16 -14.58 -23.66
N ALA A 263 -6.79 -14.76 -22.50
CA ALA A 263 -7.68 -13.75 -21.92
C ALA A 263 -6.93 -12.58 -21.26
N ALA A 264 -5.60 -12.62 -21.21
CA ALA A 264 -4.78 -11.70 -20.41
C ALA A 264 -5.31 -11.55 -18.97
N CYS A 265 -5.68 -12.68 -18.36
CA CYS A 265 -6.28 -12.80 -17.04
C CYS A 265 -5.38 -13.68 -16.16
N PRO A 266 -4.63 -13.12 -15.21
CA PRO A 266 -3.70 -13.89 -14.38
C PRO A 266 -4.40 -14.97 -13.54
N PRO A 267 -3.67 -16.03 -13.15
CA PRO A 267 -4.13 -16.98 -12.13
C PRO A 267 -4.60 -16.27 -10.86
N MET A 268 -5.65 -16.80 -10.23
CA MET A 268 -6.28 -16.13 -9.08
C MET A 268 -5.31 -15.89 -7.92
N ARG A 269 -4.31 -16.76 -7.71
CA ARG A 269 -3.26 -16.52 -6.70
C ARG A 269 -2.57 -15.15 -6.89
N LEU A 270 -2.21 -14.81 -8.12
CA LEU A 270 -1.52 -13.55 -8.45
C LEU A 270 -2.49 -12.37 -8.33
N VAL A 271 -3.74 -12.56 -8.73
CA VAL A 271 -4.78 -11.53 -8.58
C VAL A 271 -5.03 -11.22 -7.09
N LEU A 272 -5.07 -12.24 -6.23
CA LEU A 272 -5.24 -12.08 -4.79
C LEU A 272 -4.02 -11.42 -4.15
N ASP A 273 -2.80 -11.84 -4.51
CA ASP A 273 -1.57 -11.17 -4.03
C ASP A 273 -1.52 -9.71 -4.47
N HIS A 274 -1.91 -9.40 -5.71
CA HIS A 274 -2.03 -8.03 -6.18
C HIS A 274 -3.05 -7.21 -5.38
N CYS A 275 -4.16 -7.83 -4.92
CA CYS A 275 -5.12 -7.16 -4.04
C CYS A 275 -4.50 -6.81 -2.67
N LEU A 276 -3.63 -7.67 -2.14
CA LEU A 276 -2.89 -7.42 -0.91
C LEU A 276 -1.89 -6.28 -1.10
N ASP A 277 -1.15 -6.26 -2.21
CA ASP A 277 -0.19 -5.19 -2.52
C ASP A 277 -0.89 -3.83 -2.65
N ARG A 278 -2.01 -3.78 -3.38
CA ARG A 278 -2.83 -2.57 -3.47
C ARG A 278 -3.35 -2.11 -2.11
N ALA A 279 -3.77 -3.04 -1.25
CA ALA A 279 -4.22 -2.71 0.09
C ALA A 279 -3.07 -2.18 0.96
N ALA A 280 -1.88 -2.78 0.86
CA ALA A 280 -0.67 -2.37 1.54
C ALA A 280 -0.24 -0.96 1.12
N LEU A 281 -0.19 -0.68 -0.19
CA LEU A 281 0.09 0.64 -0.75
C LEU A 281 -0.94 1.69 -0.32
N ARG A 282 -2.23 1.33 -0.32
CA ARG A 282 -3.28 2.23 0.16
C ARG A 282 -3.07 2.61 1.62
N ILE A 283 -2.72 1.64 2.47
CA ILE A 283 -2.42 1.93 3.88
C ILE A 283 -1.16 2.80 3.97
N ALA A 284 -0.14 2.56 3.14
CA ALA A 284 1.08 3.35 3.14
C ALA A 284 0.89 4.81 2.72
N GLY A 285 -0.02 5.06 1.78
CA GLY A 285 -0.41 6.40 1.34
C GLY A 285 -1.44 7.11 2.23
N MET A 286 -1.90 6.49 3.31
CA MET A 286 -2.76 7.19 4.29
C MET A 286 -1.93 8.16 5.14
N ASP A 287 -2.56 9.25 5.57
CA ASP A 287 -2.00 10.20 6.53
C ASP A 287 -1.43 9.49 7.77
N GLN A 288 -0.32 10.01 8.31
CA GLN A 288 0.38 9.42 9.44
C GLN A 288 -0.50 9.34 10.71
N HIS A 289 -1.47 10.25 10.87
CA HIS A 289 -2.41 10.26 11.98
C HIS A 289 -3.64 9.38 11.74
N ASN A 290 -3.77 8.76 10.56
CA ASN A 290 -4.85 7.82 10.28
C ASN A 290 -4.77 6.61 11.23
N ALA A 291 -5.91 6.21 11.80
CA ALA A 291 -5.96 5.11 12.78
C ALA A 291 -5.43 3.77 12.24
N MET A 292 -5.53 3.50 10.94
CA MET A 292 -4.97 2.30 10.32
C MET A 292 -3.46 2.42 10.08
N ARG A 293 -2.99 3.61 9.66
CA ARG A 293 -1.56 3.88 9.44
C ARG A 293 -0.78 3.87 10.75
N ALA A 294 -1.29 4.54 11.78
CA ALA A 294 -0.70 4.54 13.11
C ALA A 294 -0.50 3.12 13.67
N ARG A 295 -1.43 2.19 13.41
CA ARG A 295 -1.32 0.78 13.83
C ARG A 295 -0.21 -0.01 13.14
N VAL A 296 0.21 0.43 11.96
CA VAL A 296 1.29 -0.19 11.19
C VAL A 296 2.65 0.37 11.59
N THR A 297 2.75 1.70 11.78
CA THR A 297 4.02 2.40 12.04
C THR A 297 4.65 2.03 13.39
N ILE A 298 3.85 1.63 14.37
CA ILE A 298 4.30 1.18 15.71
C ILE A 298 5.32 0.02 15.65
N GLU A 299 5.31 -0.83 14.61
CA GLU A 299 6.30 -1.92 14.45
C GLU A 299 7.47 -1.57 13.52
N ALA A 300 7.35 -0.56 12.66
CA ALA A 300 8.37 -0.23 11.65
C ALA A 300 9.53 0.59 12.24
N SER A 301 9.27 1.37 13.29
CA SER A 301 10.30 2.05 14.07
C SER A 301 10.87 1.07 15.09
N ASN A 302 11.98 0.43 14.72
CA ASN A 302 12.93 -0.26 15.58
C ASN A 302 12.34 -1.01 16.80
N ALA A 303 12.47 -2.34 16.74
CA ALA A 303 12.53 -3.19 17.93
C ALA A 303 13.77 -2.80 18.78
N SER A 304 13.72 -1.65 19.45
CA SER A 304 14.48 -1.19 20.60
C SER A 304 14.12 0.28 20.85
N ALA A 305 13.49 0.54 21.98
CA ALA A 305 13.42 1.83 22.68
C ALA A 305 12.90 3.06 21.91
N ILE A 306 11.70 3.52 22.28
CA ILE A 306 11.40 4.85 22.84
C ILE A 306 9.87 4.94 22.94
N LEU A 307 9.36 5.03 24.17
CA LEU A 307 8.03 5.57 24.43
C LEU A 307 8.05 7.04 23.97
N PRO A 308 7.17 7.50 23.06
CA PRO A 308 6.98 8.94 22.90
C PRO A 308 6.24 9.45 24.15
N SER A 309 6.97 10.18 24.98
CA SER A 309 6.40 11.00 26.04
C SER A 309 5.55 12.11 25.43
N THR A 310 4.32 12.24 25.94
CA THR A 310 3.59 13.50 26.18
C THR A 310 3.64 14.57 25.09
N GLY A 311 2.58 14.61 24.27
CA GLY A 311 2.25 15.77 23.44
C GLY A 311 1.35 15.39 22.27
N THR A 312 0.04 15.60 22.42
CA THR A 312 -0.94 15.66 21.32
C THR A 312 -1.01 14.48 20.34
N SER A 313 -1.56 13.35 20.79
CA SER A 313 -2.65 12.62 20.10
C SER A 313 -3.06 11.45 20.98
N ARG A 314 -4.27 11.48 21.55
CA ARG A 314 -4.88 10.36 22.29
C ARG A 314 -5.31 9.22 21.34
N ALA A 315 -4.50 8.91 20.32
CA ALA A 315 -4.74 7.79 19.43
C ALA A 315 -4.33 6.50 20.15
N THR A 316 -5.36 5.81 20.64
CA THR A 316 -5.39 4.50 21.29
C THR A 316 -4.23 3.56 20.92
N PRO A 317 -3.45 3.03 21.89
CA PRO A 317 -2.57 1.88 21.69
C PRO A 317 -3.37 0.65 21.20
N PRO A 318 -2.70 -0.36 20.57
CA PRO A 318 -3.29 -1.37 19.69
C PRO A 318 -4.49 -2.19 20.23
N PRO A 319 -5.24 -2.89 19.35
CA PRO A 319 -6.53 -3.52 19.66
C PRO A 319 -6.42 -4.84 20.45
N VAL A 320 -5.24 -5.20 20.94
CA VAL A 320 -5.07 -6.36 21.81
C VAL A 320 -4.16 -5.94 22.96
N ALA A 321 -4.71 -5.26 23.95
CA ALA A 321 -4.10 -5.27 25.27
C ALA A 321 -4.25 -6.70 25.81
N PHE A 322 -3.37 -7.62 25.37
CA PHE A 322 -3.07 -8.80 26.15
C PHE A 322 -2.45 -8.26 27.42
N ASP A 323 -3.26 -8.08 28.46
CA ASP A 323 -2.86 -7.85 29.85
C ASP A 323 -1.68 -6.86 30.01
N ASP A 324 -1.93 -5.65 30.51
CA ASP A 324 -0.88 -4.65 30.81
C ASP A 324 0.16 -5.11 31.86
N SER A 325 0.11 -6.38 32.30
CA SER A 325 1.19 -7.01 33.04
C SER A 325 2.48 -7.01 32.19
N ARG A 326 3.58 -6.53 32.79
CA ARG A 326 4.94 -6.49 32.21
C ARG A 326 5.42 -7.79 31.55
N LYS A 327 4.73 -8.93 31.76
CA LYS A 327 5.05 -10.24 31.18
C LYS A 327 4.50 -10.45 29.76
N ALA A 328 3.40 -9.79 29.36
CA ALA A 328 2.77 -9.98 28.05
C ALA A 328 3.45 -9.22 26.90
N VAL A 329 4.19 -8.15 27.21
CA VAL A 329 4.86 -7.25 26.24
C VAL A 329 6.10 -7.87 25.58
N THR A 330 6.49 -9.09 25.94
CA THR A 330 7.76 -9.69 25.52
C THR A 330 7.83 -10.09 24.04
N ARG A 331 6.70 -10.16 23.31
CA ARG A 331 6.69 -10.39 21.85
C ARG A 331 5.51 -9.66 21.17
N PRO A 332 5.75 -8.68 20.27
CA PRO A 332 4.69 -8.18 19.41
C PRO A 332 4.20 -9.31 18.49
N PHE A 333 2.94 -9.71 18.63
CA PHE A 333 2.34 -10.68 17.73
C PHE A 333 2.06 -10.00 16.38
N SER A 334 2.62 -10.53 15.30
CA SER A 334 2.32 -10.03 13.95
C SER A 334 0.84 -10.18 13.65
N THR A 335 0.16 -9.07 13.40
CA THR A 335 -1.23 -9.04 12.96
C THR A 335 -1.32 -9.18 11.44
N ARG A 336 -2.53 -9.40 10.91
CA ARG A 336 -2.78 -9.34 9.47
C ARG A 336 -2.46 -7.98 8.87
N LEU A 337 -2.74 -6.92 9.62
CA LEU A 337 -2.49 -5.55 9.20
C LEU A 337 -0.98 -5.26 9.12
N THR A 338 -0.19 -5.75 10.08
CA THR A 338 1.27 -5.59 10.03
C THR A 338 1.91 -6.49 8.97
N ALA A 339 1.36 -7.68 8.73
CA ALA A 339 1.78 -8.53 7.61
C ALA A 339 1.49 -7.89 6.24
N LEU A 340 0.32 -7.26 6.07
CA LEU A 340 0.00 -6.47 4.87
C LEU A 340 0.99 -5.33 4.68
N ALA A 341 1.27 -4.56 5.72
CA ALA A 341 2.17 -3.43 5.65
C ALA A 341 3.61 -3.80 5.25
N ARG A 342 4.10 -4.96 5.68
CA ARG A 342 5.42 -5.48 5.30
C ARG A 342 5.55 -5.80 3.82
N ARG A 343 4.44 -5.89 3.08
CA ARG A 343 4.47 -6.09 1.62
C ARG A 343 4.88 -4.83 0.86
N VAL A 344 4.80 -3.65 1.49
CA VAL A 344 5.28 -2.41 0.86
C VAL A 344 6.81 -2.41 0.89
N PRO A 345 7.48 -2.34 -0.27
CA PRO A 345 8.92 -2.18 -0.32
C PRO A 345 9.37 -0.95 0.49
N ARG A 346 10.48 -1.06 1.23
CA ARG A 346 10.98 0.01 2.11
C ARG A 346 11.42 1.27 1.38
N ASN A 347 11.68 1.16 0.09
CA ASN A 347 12.05 2.24 -0.82
C ASN A 347 10.83 3.00 -1.38
N ILE A 348 9.59 2.58 -1.06
CA ILE A 348 8.40 3.38 -1.37
C ILE A 348 8.18 4.36 -0.21
N GLU A 349 8.54 5.62 -0.44
CA GLU A 349 8.38 6.68 0.53
C GLU A 349 6.88 6.94 0.87
N PRO A 350 6.54 7.23 2.13
CA PRO A 350 5.17 7.57 2.53
C PRO A 350 4.69 8.83 1.82
N ALA A 351 3.47 8.82 1.28
CA ALA A 351 2.86 10.05 0.78
C ALA A 351 2.72 11.07 1.94
N THR A 352 3.39 12.21 1.84
CA THR A 352 3.26 13.30 2.81
C THR A 352 2.03 14.15 2.49
N SER A 353 1.49 14.84 3.49
CA SER A 353 0.36 15.76 3.32
C SER A 353 0.66 16.87 2.30
N SER A 354 1.89 17.38 2.26
CA SER A 354 2.33 18.37 1.26
C SER A 354 2.28 17.84 -0.19
N MET A 355 2.47 16.52 -0.39
CA MET A 355 2.32 15.89 -1.70
C MET A 355 0.85 15.71 -2.12
N GLN A 356 -0.08 15.57 -1.17
CA GLN A 356 -1.51 15.42 -1.46
C GLN A 356 -2.17 16.77 -1.77
N GLU A 357 -1.67 17.84 -1.19
CA GLU A 357 -2.22 19.19 -1.37
C GLU A 357 -1.73 19.89 -2.65
N GLY A 358 -0.79 19.28 -3.40
CA GLY A 358 -0.25 19.88 -4.62
C GLY A 358 0.42 21.24 -4.38
N SER A 359 0.89 21.48 -3.14
CA SER A 359 1.28 22.81 -2.67
C SER A 359 2.60 23.31 -3.24
N ALA A 360 3.42 22.44 -3.83
CA ALA A 360 4.50 22.86 -4.71
C ALA A 360 3.89 23.17 -6.08
N GLY A 361 3.49 24.43 -6.29
CA GLY A 361 2.98 24.89 -7.59
C GLY A 361 3.92 24.47 -8.72
N ALA A 362 3.35 24.11 -9.88
CA ALA A 362 4.12 23.61 -11.01
C ALA A 362 5.31 24.53 -11.31
N LEU A 363 6.54 23.99 -11.20
CA LEU A 363 7.79 24.73 -11.32
C LEU A 363 7.89 25.50 -12.64
N GLY A 364 7.19 25.02 -13.68
CA GLY A 364 7.10 25.67 -14.99
C GLY A 364 6.45 27.06 -15.00
N ASN A 365 5.83 27.50 -13.89
CA ASN A 365 5.28 28.86 -13.76
C ASN A 365 6.18 29.80 -12.94
N HIS A 366 7.31 29.34 -12.43
CA HIS A 366 8.21 30.17 -11.62
C HIS A 366 9.00 31.16 -12.51
N PRO A 367 9.05 32.47 -12.20
CA PRO A 367 9.61 33.48 -13.10
C PRO A 367 11.11 33.31 -13.39
N GLN A 368 11.85 32.68 -12.48
CA GLN A 368 13.29 32.41 -12.61
C GLN A 368 13.61 31.01 -13.16
N VAL A 369 12.59 30.18 -13.43
CA VAL A 369 12.79 28.81 -13.93
C VAL A 369 12.32 28.70 -15.37
N TYR A 370 13.20 28.21 -16.23
CA TYR A 370 12.86 27.85 -17.59
C TYR A 370 12.89 26.32 -17.75
N ILE A 371 11.84 25.73 -18.30
CA ILE A 371 11.79 24.28 -18.61
C ILE A 371 11.39 24.12 -20.07
N GLU A 372 12.30 23.57 -20.87
CA GLU A 372 12.01 23.26 -22.27
C GLU A 372 10.81 22.33 -22.42
N GLY A 373 9.95 22.64 -23.38
CA GLY A 373 8.78 21.85 -23.72
C GLY A 373 8.76 21.41 -25.19
N ARG A 374 7.62 20.81 -25.56
CA ARG A 374 7.42 20.23 -26.90
C ARG A 374 7.54 21.22 -28.06
N ALA A 375 7.36 22.52 -27.80
CA ALA A 375 7.54 23.55 -28.81
C ALA A 375 9.02 23.79 -29.10
N ASP A 376 9.84 23.82 -28.04
CA ASP A 376 11.27 24.11 -28.11
C ASP A 376 12.03 22.99 -28.82
N TRP A 377 11.62 21.74 -28.61
CA TRP A 377 12.24 20.59 -29.27
C TRP A 377 11.96 20.47 -30.77
N LYS A 378 11.06 21.30 -31.32
CA LYS A 378 10.79 21.38 -32.77
C LYS A 378 11.64 22.45 -33.45
N LEU A 379 12.37 23.27 -32.70
CA LEU A 379 13.19 24.34 -33.26
C LEU A 379 14.48 23.79 -33.90
N PRO A 380 15.00 24.45 -34.96
CA PRO A 380 16.33 24.14 -35.48
C PRO A 380 17.39 24.35 -34.38
N GLY A 381 18.22 23.35 -34.11
CA GLY A 381 19.22 23.38 -33.03
C GLY A 381 18.76 22.75 -31.70
N ALA A 382 17.50 22.29 -31.59
CA ALA A 382 17.05 21.54 -30.42
C ALA A 382 17.95 20.32 -30.15
N GLY A 383 18.30 20.08 -28.88
CA GLY A 383 19.13 18.95 -28.46
C GLY A 383 20.63 19.15 -28.64
N GLN A 384 21.08 20.35 -29.05
CA GLN A 384 22.47 20.77 -28.98
C GLN A 384 22.73 21.48 -27.65
N VAL A 385 23.91 21.27 -27.06
CA VAL A 385 24.35 22.05 -25.89
C VAL A 385 24.57 23.49 -26.32
N LEU A 386 24.22 24.45 -25.46
CA LEU A 386 24.58 25.84 -25.69
C LEU A 386 26.10 25.99 -25.80
N GLU A 387 26.57 26.93 -26.62
CA GLU A 387 27.98 27.29 -26.60
C GLU A 387 28.36 27.69 -25.18
N ARG A 388 29.40 27.03 -24.63
CA ARG A 388 29.93 27.31 -23.30
C ARG A 388 30.43 28.74 -23.28
N THR A 389 29.60 29.66 -22.81
CA THR A 389 30.08 30.98 -22.41
C THR A 389 31.04 30.73 -21.26
N GLY A 390 32.31 31.12 -21.39
CA GLY A 390 33.34 30.95 -20.36
C GLY A 390 33.13 31.82 -19.13
N ASP A 391 31.89 31.90 -18.65
CA ASP A 391 31.46 32.75 -17.56
C ASP A 391 31.55 31.94 -16.26
N SER A 392 32.46 32.39 -15.39
CA SER A 392 32.65 31.93 -14.02
C SER A 392 31.34 31.92 -13.19
N SER A 393 30.32 32.67 -13.61
CA SER A 393 29.03 32.75 -12.92
C SER A 393 27.99 31.72 -13.37
N SER A 394 28.35 30.75 -14.21
CA SER A 394 27.45 29.71 -14.72
C SER A 394 27.86 28.29 -14.28
N ILE A 395 26.86 27.45 -13.96
CA ILE A 395 27.02 26.03 -13.64
C ILE A 395 26.20 25.20 -14.63
N GLU A 396 26.83 24.16 -15.19
CA GLU A 396 26.18 23.18 -16.05
C GLU A 396 26.08 21.84 -15.31
N ILE A 397 24.92 21.19 -15.40
CA ILE A 397 24.65 19.91 -14.74
C ILE A 397 24.14 18.96 -15.81
N TYR A 398 24.73 17.78 -15.92
CA TYR A 398 24.26 16.72 -16.81
C TYR A 398 23.76 15.56 -15.95
N THR A 399 22.60 15.02 -16.29
CA THR A 399 21.94 13.98 -15.49
C THR A 399 21.43 12.87 -16.38
N ASP A 400 21.60 11.62 -15.95
CA ASP A 400 21.16 10.44 -16.68
C ASP A 400 20.74 9.30 -15.74
N GLY A 401 19.99 8.33 -16.26
CA GLY A 401 19.57 7.12 -15.57
C GLY A 401 19.82 5.88 -16.42
N SER A 402 20.31 4.81 -15.79
CA SER A 402 20.63 3.56 -16.49
C SER A 402 20.03 2.35 -15.78
N GLN A 403 19.88 1.24 -16.49
CA GLN A 403 19.43 -0.05 -15.94
C GLN A 403 20.34 -1.17 -16.43
N LEU A 404 20.65 -2.12 -15.55
CA LEU A 404 21.43 -3.30 -15.91
C LEU A 404 20.63 -4.27 -16.79
N ASP A 405 21.25 -4.70 -17.90
CA ASP A 405 20.69 -5.66 -18.86
C ASP A 405 20.88 -7.13 -18.45
N ASP A 406 21.44 -7.40 -17.27
CA ASP A 406 21.76 -8.75 -16.75
C ASP A 406 20.53 -9.50 -16.18
N GLY A 407 19.34 -8.89 -16.27
CA GLY A 407 18.08 -9.41 -15.74
C GLY A 407 17.86 -9.11 -14.26
N SER A 408 18.81 -8.49 -13.55
CA SER A 408 18.64 -8.04 -12.17
C SER A 408 17.59 -6.92 -12.06
N ARG A 409 17.45 -6.10 -13.12
CA ARG A 409 16.61 -4.88 -13.16
C ARG A 409 17.00 -3.83 -12.14
N ILE A 410 18.28 -3.77 -11.77
CA ILE A 410 18.79 -2.69 -10.92
C ILE A 410 19.02 -1.45 -11.78
N SER A 411 18.52 -0.31 -11.32
CA SER A 411 18.72 0.98 -11.98
C SER A 411 19.58 1.92 -11.14
N GLY A 412 20.35 2.76 -11.82
CA GLY A 412 21.27 3.75 -11.24
C GLY A 412 21.04 5.14 -11.81
N ALA A 413 21.17 6.14 -10.95
CA ALA A 413 21.09 7.56 -11.27
C ALA A 413 22.51 8.14 -11.28
N GLY A 414 22.85 8.96 -12.28
CA GLY A 414 24.17 9.58 -12.42
C GLY A 414 24.08 11.07 -12.74
N TRP A 415 24.96 11.87 -12.15
CA TRP A 415 25.05 13.30 -12.48
C TRP A 415 26.48 13.82 -12.44
N VAL A 416 26.73 14.83 -13.28
CA VAL A 416 28.03 15.49 -13.40
C VAL A 416 27.83 17.00 -13.46
N ILE A 417 28.64 17.73 -12.69
CA ILE A 417 28.56 19.18 -12.58
C ILE A 417 29.83 19.80 -13.15
N TYR A 418 29.65 20.81 -14.01
CA TYR A 418 30.71 21.55 -14.67
C TYR A 418 30.63 23.05 -14.35
N GLN A 419 31.79 23.70 -14.34
CA GLN A 419 31.94 25.16 -14.37
C GLN A 419 33.14 25.49 -15.25
N GLU A 420 33.03 26.49 -16.12
CA GLU A 420 34.08 26.87 -17.09
C GLU A 420 34.61 25.68 -17.91
N GLY A 421 33.75 24.69 -18.18
CA GLY A 421 34.10 23.46 -18.89
C GLY A 421 34.95 22.46 -18.10
N GLN A 422 35.30 22.75 -16.85
CA GLN A 422 35.96 21.83 -15.92
C GLN A 422 34.92 21.07 -15.08
N VAL A 423 35.22 19.81 -14.78
CA VAL A 423 34.38 18.97 -13.91
C VAL A 423 34.59 19.42 -12.46
N LEU A 424 33.53 19.86 -11.80
CA LEU A 424 33.52 20.15 -10.36
C LEU A 424 33.24 18.89 -9.54
N GLU A 425 32.24 18.11 -9.96
CA GLU A 425 31.80 16.93 -9.23
C GLU A 425 31.22 15.88 -10.19
N ARG A 426 31.44 14.60 -9.85
CA ARG A 426 30.79 13.44 -10.45
C ARG A 426 30.27 12.58 -9.31
N ASN A 427 29.03 12.11 -9.44
CA ASN A 427 28.44 11.27 -8.41
C ASN A 427 27.30 10.44 -9.00
N HIS A 428 26.95 9.38 -8.30
CA HIS A 428 25.91 8.45 -8.70
C HIS A 428 25.23 7.81 -7.50
N GLN A 429 24.07 7.21 -7.73
CA GLN A 429 23.30 6.52 -6.70
C GLN A 429 22.54 5.33 -7.27
N CYS A 430 22.57 4.20 -6.55
CA CYS A 430 21.70 3.08 -6.84
C CYS A 430 20.24 3.42 -6.45
N THR A 431 19.32 3.24 -7.38
CA THR A 431 17.87 3.43 -7.15
C THR A 431 17.15 2.13 -6.79
N GLY A 432 17.77 0.98 -7.07
CA GLY A 432 17.31 -0.34 -6.67
C GLY A 432 16.63 -1.15 -7.78
N GLN A 433 16.09 -2.30 -7.41
CA GLN A 433 15.64 -3.36 -8.33
C GLN A 433 14.26 -3.15 -8.99
N PHE A 434 13.50 -2.16 -8.50
CA PHE A 434 12.11 -1.93 -8.92
C PHE A 434 11.88 -0.52 -9.44
N CYS A 435 12.95 0.22 -9.66
CA CYS A 435 12.92 1.53 -10.29
C CYS A 435 13.11 1.31 -11.79
N GLU A 436 12.26 1.95 -12.59
CA GLU A 436 12.44 2.00 -14.04
C GLU A 436 13.50 3.07 -14.38
N VAL A 437 14.03 3.04 -15.61
CA VAL A 437 15.02 4.04 -16.08
C VAL A 437 14.51 5.47 -15.85
N PHE A 438 13.23 5.72 -16.12
CA PHE A 438 12.57 7.01 -15.86
C PHE A 438 12.65 7.45 -14.40
N ASP A 439 12.55 6.51 -13.44
CA ASP A 439 12.64 6.84 -12.02
C ASP A 439 14.08 7.21 -11.65
N ALA A 440 15.06 6.51 -12.22
CA ALA A 440 16.47 6.80 -12.02
C ALA A 440 16.88 8.17 -12.57
N GLU A 441 16.44 8.51 -13.79
CA GLU A 441 16.68 9.84 -14.36
C GLU A 441 16.04 10.96 -13.53
N ALA A 442 14.82 10.75 -13.00
CA ALA A 442 14.18 11.72 -12.13
C ALA A 442 14.99 11.95 -10.84
N VAL A 443 15.52 10.87 -10.25
CA VAL A 443 16.40 10.91 -9.07
C VAL A 443 17.71 11.64 -9.41
N ALA A 444 18.32 11.34 -10.55
CA ALA A 444 19.52 12.01 -11.05
C ALA A 444 19.29 13.53 -11.21
N LEU A 445 18.15 13.90 -11.82
CA LEU A 445 17.75 15.30 -11.97
C LEU A 445 17.65 16.02 -10.63
N MET A 446 16.99 15.40 -9.64
CA MET A 446 16.84 15.97 -8.31
C MET A 446 18.18 16.13 -7.59
N HIS A 447 18.97 15.05 -7.48
CA HIS A 447 20.25 15.10 -6.77
C HIS A 447 21.25 16.04 -7.46
N GLY A 448 21.35 15.96 -8.79
CA GLY A 448 22.17 16.85 -9.59
C GLY A 448 21.79 18.31 -9.35
N THR A 449 20.50 18.65 -9.43
CA THR A 449 20.04 20.04 -9.24
C THR A 449 20.27 20.52 -7.81
N VAL A 450 19.92 19.74 -6.78
CA VAL A 450 20.11 20.12 -5.36
C VAL A 450 21.60 20.33 -5.05
N ARG A 451 22.47 19.47 -5.61
CA ARG A 451 23.90 19.62 -5.45
C ARG A 451 24.42 20.84 -6.20
N GLY A 452 23.92 21.07 -7.40
CA GLY A 452 24.22 22.26 -8.20
C GLY A 452 23.86 23.57 -7.51
N ILE A 453 22.70 23.64 -6.85
CA ILE A 453 22.29 24.79 -6.02
C ILE A 453 23.28 25.05 -4.89
N THR A 454 23.74 23.98 -4.24
CA THR A 454 24.71 24.06 -3.14
C THR A 454 26.04 24.63 -3.63
N LEU A 455 26.53 24.14 -4.77
CA LEU A 455 27.76 24.64 -5.40
C LEU A 455 27.58 26.07 -5.94
N ALA A 456 26.43 26.39 -6.52
CA ALA A 456 26.11 27.75 -6.99
C ALA A 456 26.19 28.78 -5.86
N SER A 457 25.68 28.42 -4.68
CA SER A 457 25.75 29.27 -3.49
C SER A 457 27.20 29.49 -3.03
N GLN A 458 28.05 28.46 -3.12
CA GLN A 458 29.46 28.54 -2.73
C GLN A 458 30.32 29.33 -3.71
N LEU A 459 30.00 29.21 -5.00
CA LEU A 459 30.74 29.80 -6.11
C LEU A 459 30.15 31.15 -6.56
N ASN A 460 29.07 31.59 -5.93
CA ASN A 460 28.31 32.79 -6.29
C ASN A 460 27.84 32.78 -7.76
N ALA A 461 27.45 31.61 -8.26
CA ALA A 461 26.95 31.43 -9.61
C ALA A 461 25.50 31.91 -9.73
N LYS A 462 25.21 32.66 -10.80
CA LYS A 462 23.90 33.26 -11.08
C LYS A 462 23.09 32.48 -12.09
N GLU A 463 23.71 31.56 -12.83
CA GLU A 463 23.02 30.75 -13.82
C GLU A 463 23.29 29.26 -13.59
N ILE A 464 22.22 28.47 -13.53
CA ILE A 464 22.29 27.01 -13.40
C ILE A 464 21.55 26.41 -14.60
N THR A 465 22.25 25.64 -15.42
CA THR A 465 21.64 24.91 -16.55
C THR A 465 21.73 23.42 -16.30
N VAL A 466 20.58 22.74 -16.27
CA VAL A 466 20.45 21.29 -16.09
C VAL A 466 20.05 20.66 -17.41
N TYR A 467 20.85 19.69 -17.84
CA TYR A 467 20.72 18.95 -19.08
C TYR A 467 20.31 17.51 -18.80
N THR A 468 19.26 17.05 -19.48
CA THR A 468 18.79 15.66 -19.48
C THR A 468 18.42 15.24 -20.89
N ASP A 469 18.61 13.98 -21.24
CA ASP A 469 18.21 13.44 -22.53
C ASP A 469 16.78 12.87 -22.54
N ASN A 470 16.10 12.83 -21.39
CA ASN A 470 14.73 12.36 -21.29
C ASN A 470 13.69 13.49 -21.25
N GLN A 471 13.06 13.68 -22.40
CA GLN A 471 11.94 14.59 -22.61
C GLN A 471 10.74 14.36 -21.67
N SER A 472 10.48 13.11 -21.27
CA SER A 472 9.36 12.76 -20.40
C SER A 472 9.58 13.27 -18.97
N VAL A 473 10.83 13.32 -18.50
CA VAL A 473 11.20 13.87 -17.19
C VAL A 473 10.96 15.38 -17.17
N LEU A 474 11.37 16.10 -18.22
CA LEU A 474 11.11 17.54 -18.35
C LEU A 474 9.61 17.87 -18.42
N GLN A 475 8.83 17.09 -19.19
CA GLN A 475 7.38 17.24 -19.21
C GLN A 475 6.76 17.03 -17.83
N SER A 476 7.24 16.01 -17.11
CA SER A 476 6.76 15.66 -15.77
C SER A 476 7.09 16.73 -14.74
N LEU A 477 8.29 17.29 -14.76
CA LEU A 477 8.70 18.40 -13.90
C LEU A 477 7.85 19.65 -14.19
N ARG A 478 7.58 19.92 -15.47
CA ARG A 478 6.79 21.10 -15.89
C ARG A 478 5.32 21.01 -15.48
N SER A 479 4.68 19.86 -15.65
CA SER A 479 3.24 19.70 -15.41
C SER A 479 2.88 19.13 -14.04
N MET A 480 3.87 18.59 -13.30
CA MET A 480 3.67 17.84 -12.06
C MET A 480 2.67 16.67 -12.21
N SER A 481 2.52 16.13 -13.43
CA SER A 481 1.48 15.15 -13.76
C SER A 481 2.00 13.74 -14.02
N SER A 482 3.15 13.37 -13.43
CA SER A 482 3.75 12.06 -13.63
C SER A 482 2.98 10.93 -12.92
N ARG A 483 3.06 9.71 -13.46
CA ARG A 483 2.50 8.50 -12.83
C ARG A 483 3.45 7.87 -11.79
N SER A 484 4.76 8.12 -11.93
CA SER A 484 5.83 7.72 -10.99
C SER A 484 6.71 8.93 -10.67
N SER A 485 7.56 8.82 -9.65
CA SER A 485 8.50 9.88 -9.22
C SER A 485 7.90 11.25 -8.91
N THR A 486 6.58 11.34 -8.70
CA THR A 486 5.90 12.60 -8.36
C THR A 486 6.48 13.24 -7.10
N GLN A 487 6.96 12.41 -6.17
CA GLN A 487 7.65 12.86 -4.96
C GLN A 487 8.98 13.54 -5.26
N VAL A 488 9.80 12.92 -6.11
CA VAL A 488 11.10 13.44 -6.53
C VAL A 488 10.91 14.82 -7.16
N PHE A 489 9.91 14.97 -8.04
CA PHE A 489 9.56 16.26 -8.63
C PHE A 489 9.03 17.27 -7.59
N ALA A 490 8.25 16.83 -6.60
CA ALA A 490 7.71 17.71 -5.56
C ALA A 490 8.79 18.23 -4.61
N VAL A 491 9.71 17.35 -4.17
CA VAL A 491 10.86 17.71 -3.34
C VAL A 491 11.78 18.66 -4.09
N LEU A 492 12.13 18.33 -5.34
CA LEU A 492 12.93 19.21 -6.20
C LEU A 492 12.26 20.58 -6.34
N SER A 493 10.96 20.62 -6.61
CA SER A 493 10.23 21.88 -6.78
C SER A 493 10.24 22.73 -5.51
N LEU A 494 10.02 22.13 -4.35
CA LEU A 494 10.06 22.81 -3.06
C LEU A 494 11.45 23.38 -2.74
N LEU A 495 12.50 22.57 -2.90
CA LEU A 495 13.87 22.97 -2.62
C LEU A 495 14.32 24.09 -3.57
N LEU A 496 13.98 23.98 -4.86
CA LEU A 496 14.34 24.99 -5.84
C LEU A 496 13.60 26.30 -5.61
N GLN A 497 12.29 26.27 -5.31
CA GLN A 497 11.52 27.47 -4.96
C GLN A 497 12.11 28.17 -3.73
N THR A 498 12.40 27.41 -2.67
CA THR A 498 13.01 27.94 -1.44
C THR A 498 14.36 28.60 -1.71
N TYR A 499 15.18 28.01 -2.60
CA TYR A 499 16.45 28.59 -2.99
C TYR A 499 16.29 29.88 -3.81
N LEU A 500 15.40 29.90 -4.79
CA LEU A 500 15.19 31.04 -5.68
C LEU A 500 14.54 32.22 -4.96
N ASP A 501 13.65 31.97 -4.00
CA ASP A 501 13.07 33.01 -3.13
C ASP A 501 14.16 33.74 -2.31
N GLY A 502 15.23 33.03 -1.94
CA GLY A 502 16.40 33.60 -1.27
C GLY A 502 17.44 34.21 -2.22
N ASN A 503 17.36 33.97 -3.52
CA ASN A 503 18.36 34.34 -4.52
C ASN A 503 17.69 34.88 -5.79
N SER A 504 17.17 36.11 -5.73
CA SER A 504 16.46 36.78 -6.83
C SER A 504 17.26 36.93 -8.12
N ASP A 505 18.58 36.91 -8.01
CA ASP A 505 19.50 37.11 -9.12
C ASP A 505 19.86 35.80 -9.84
N CYS A 506 19.46 34.65 -9.27
CA CYS A 506 19.75 33.34 -9.83
C CYS A 506 18.68 32.91 -10.84
N ARG A 507 19.08 32.24 -11.92
CA ARG A 507 18.20 31.66 -12.93
C ARG A 507 18.53 30.19 -13.13
N VAL A 508 17.49 29.38 -13.32
CA VAL A 508 17.62 27.94 -13.49
C VAL A 508 16.94 27.52 -14.79
N ALA A 509 17.66 26.83 -15.66
CA ALA A 509 17.15 26.33 -16.93
C ALA A 509 17.26 24.81 -17.00
N PHE A 510 16.15 24.13 -17.30
CA PHE A 510 16.11 22.70 -17.59
C PHE A 510 15.97 22.48 -19.10
N ARG A 511 16.94 21.81 -19.71
CA ARG A 511 17.05 21.68 -21.16
C ARG A 511 17.24 20.24 -21.59
N TRP A 512 16.74 19.95 -22.78
CA TRP A 512 16.88 18.64 -23.39
C TRP A 512 18.15 18.58 -24.26
N VAL A 513 18.91 17.49 -24.13
CA VAL A 513 20.06 17.18 -25.00
C VAL A 513 19.79 15.86 -25.71
N ARG A 514 20.32 15.67 -26.92
CA ARG A 514 20.23 14.36 -27.56
C ARG A 514 21.10 13.34 -26.82
N GLY A 515 20.50 12.19 -26.50
CA GLY A 515 21.26 11.03 -26.05
C GLY A 515 22.08 10.43 -27.19
N HIS A 516 23.21 9.81 -26.86
CA HIS A 516 24.13 9.12 -27.79
C HIS A 516 24.64 9.96 -28.97
N THR A 517 24.88 11.26 -28.74
CA THR A 517 25.46 12.16 -29.76
C THR A 517 26.81 12.75 -29.34
N ASP A 518 27.63 11.98 -28.63
CA ASP A 518 29.00 12.34 -28.21
C ASP A 518 29.09 13.66 -27.43
N VAL A 519 28.04 14.02 -26.68
CA VAL A 519 28.07 15.20 -25.80
C VAL A 519 28.86 14.82 -24.55
N PRO A 520 30.06 15.39 -24.30
CA PRO A 520 30.95 14.89 -23.25
C PRO A 520 30.34 14.87 -21.84
N GLY A 521 29.46 15.84 -21.54
CA GLY A 521 28.75 15.90 -20.27
C GLY A 521 27.66 14.83 -20.13
N ASN A 522 26.94 14.53 -21.22
CA ASN A 522 25.89 13.50 -21.22
C ASN A 522 26.51 12.11 -21.13
N GLU A 523 27.58 11.84 -21.89
CA GLU A 523 28.31 10.57 -21.82
C GLU A 523 28.94 10.34 -20.43
N ALA A 524 29.39 11.41 -19.77
CA ALA A 524 29.88 11.31 -18.40
C ALA A 524 28.74 10.99 -17.42
N ALA A 525 27.54 11.57 -17.59
CA ALA A 525 26.39 11.25 -16.76
C ALA A 525 25.88 9.81 -16.98
N ASP A 526 25.83 9.33 -18.24
CA ASP A 526 25.51 7.93 -18.59
C ASP A 526 26.48 6.95 -17.92
N HIS A 527 27.78 7.27 -17.97
CA HIS A 527 28.81 6.47 -17.32
C HIS A 527 28.60 6.40 -15.80
N GLU A 528 28.35 7.53 -15.14
CA GLU A 528 28.05 7.57 -13.70
C GLU A 528 26.73 6.82 -13.38
N ALA A 529 25.71 6.91 -14.23
CA ALA A 529 24.45 6.21 -14.03
C ALA A 529 24.62 4.67 -14.08
N LYS A 530 25.47 4.18 -15.00
CA LYS A 530 25.86 2.77 -15.08
C LYS A 530 26.62 2.34 -13.83
N MET A 531 27.60 3.13 -13.39
CA MET A 531 28.32 2.89 -12.14
C MET A 531 27.37 2.81 -10.94
N GLY A 532 26.39 3.71 -10.85
CA GLY A 532 25.37 3.67 -9.79
C GLY A 532 24.52 2.40 -9.79
N ALA A 533 24.24 1.83 -10.96
CA ALA A 533 23.52 0.56 -11.07
C ALA A 533 24.40 -0.64 -10.64
N GLU A 534 25.69 -0.60 -10.98
CA GLU A 534 26.68 -1.64 -10.64
C GLU A 534 27.08 -1.62 -9.15
N ASP A 535 27.30 -0.45 -8.55
CA ASP A 535 27.69 -0.30 -7.14
C ASP A 535 26.58 -0.79 -6.19
N GLY A 536 25.32 -0.71 -6.65
CA GLY A 536 24.15 -1.28 -5.99
C GLY A 536 24.19 -2.80 -5.82
N CYS A 537 24.98 -3.53 -6.62
CA CYS A 537 25.13 -4.99 -6.47
C CYS A 537 25.90 -5.38 -5.20
N PHE A 538 26.66 -4.46 -4.58
CA PHE A 538 27.54 -4.76 -3.45
C PHE A 538 27.04 -4.23 -2.09
N GLN A 539 26.01 -3.38 -2.07
CA GLN A 539 25.40 -2.90 -0.83
C GLN A 539 24.13 -3.70 -0.49
N ALA A 540 24.27 -4.62 0.47
CA ALA A 540 23.13 -5.20 1.20
C ALA A 540 22.21 -4.08 1.71
N PRO A 541 20.88 -4.29 1.83
CA PRO A 541 19.89 -3.23 2.00
C PRO A 541 20.11 -2.42 3.28
N GLY A 542 20.86 -1.34 3.14
CA GLY A 542 21.11 -0.30 4.12
C GLY A 542 20.37 0.95 3.68
N ALA A 543 19.74 1.59 4.67
CA ALA A 543 18.90 2.77 4.54
C ALA A 543 19.41 3.83 3.54
N LEU A 544 18.48 4.42 2.79
CA LEU A 544 18.65 5.77 2.25
C LEU A 544 19.08 6.68 3.42
N PRO A 545 20.18 7.46 3.29
CA PRO A 545 20.57 8.41 4.32
C PRO A 545 19.49 9.48 4.49
N ALA A 546 19.28 9.85 5.76
CA ALA A 546 18.20 10.69 6.27
C ALA A 546 18.20 12.13 5.77
#